data_AF-A0A1V4CN89-F1
#
_entry.id   AF-A0A1V4CN89-F1
#
_cell.length_a   1.000
_cell.length_b   1.000
_cell.length_c   1.000
_cell.angle_alpha   90.00
_cell.angle_beta   90.00
_cell.angle_gamma   90.00
#
_symmetry.space_group_name_H-M   'P 1'
#
loop_
_entity.id
_entity.type
_entity.pdbx_description
1 polymer ?
#
loop_
_entity_poly.entity_id
_entity_poly.type
_entity_poly.pdbx_seq_one_letter_code
_entity_poly.pdbx_strand_id
1 'polypeptide(L)'
;EDGADADALSEVLFDPEHWPVFRVPAEDGPGAVVIYRNLDGDYGTDYLLTHPDSSYAQQIASWNGDFSGTGLTWHELIRIADSPFLADEGVQDTATRFLLLLPLLTDPNVPDTAAARLIDALTAVGAPQDTASLAAEHLLAHLTRRSQH
;
A
#
# COMPACT_ATOMS: atom_id res chain seq x y z
N GLU A 1 3.67 19.28 -15.15
CA GLU A 1 4.75 19.09 -14.16
C GLU A 1 5.94 18.56 -14.92
N ASP A 2 7.11 19.17 -14.70
CA ASP A 2 8.31 18.99 -15.51
C ASP A 2 9.09 17.76 -15.03
N GLY A 3 9.76 17.03 -15.93
CA GLY A 3 10.39 15.73 -15.64
C GLY A 3 11.44 15.75 -14.53
N ALA A 4 11.90 16.94 -14.14
CA ALA A 4 12.86 17.17 -13.07
C ALA A 4 12.38 16.66 -11.69
N ASP A 5 11.08 16.75 -11.38
CA ASP A 5 10.55 16.21 -10.13
C ASP A 5 10.57 14.67 -10.13
N ALA A 6 10.35 14.05 -11.30
CA ALA A 6 10.39 12.61 -11.47
C ALA A 6 11.83 12.07 -11.42
N ASP A 7 12.80 12.78 -12.01
CA ASP A 7 14.22 12.42 -11.93
C ASP A 7 14.77 12.53 -10.49
N ALA A 8 14.41 13.59 -9.76
CA ALA A 8 14.82 13.74 -8.36
C ALA A 8 14.19 12.68 -7.44
N LEU A 9 12.92 12.32 -7.67
CA LEU A 9 12.27 11.21 -6.97
C LEU A 9 12.90 9.87 -7.33
N SER A 10 13.30 9.69 -8.60
CA SER A 10 14.00 8.49 -9.08
C SER A 10 15.33 8.31 -8.34
N GLU A 11 16.14 9.37 -8.20
CA GLU A 11 17.41 9.29 -7.46
C GLU A 11 17.24 8.83 -6.02
N VAL A 12 16.16 9.26 -5.33
CA VAL A 12 15.85 8.81 -3.96
C VAL A 12 15.31 7.38 -3.94
N LEU A 13 14.41 7.03 -4.85
CA LEU A 13 13.79 5.70 -4.90
C LEU A 13 14.78 4.60 -5.27
N PHE A 14 15.80 4.92 -6.07
CA PHE A 14 16.82 3.97 -6.53
C PHE A 14 18.17 4.11 -5.80
N ASP A 15 18.26 4.91 -4.73
CA ASP A 15 19.47 4.95 -3.89
C ASP A 15 19.65 3.63 -3.13
N PRO A 16 20.62 2.77 -3.50
CA PRO A 16 20.79 1.47 -2.87
C PRO A 16 21.23 1.57 -1.40
N GLU A 17 21.69 2.74 -0.95
CA GLU A 17 22.09 2.99 0.44
C GLU A 17 20.89 3.39 1.32
N HIS A 18 19.75 3.77 0.73
CA HIS A 18 18.54 4.22 1.45
C HIS A 18 17.26 3.62 0.84
N TRP A 19 16.74 2.57 1.47
CA TRP A 19 15.47 1.98 1.04
C TRP A 19 14.29 2.86 1.46
N PRO A 20 13.36 3.21 0.55
CA PRO A 20 12.13 3.88 0.93
C PRO A 20 11.28 3.00 1.86
N VAL A 21 10.99 3.51 3.05
CA VAL A 21 10.17 2.82 4.06
C VAL A 21 8.97 3.70 4.45
N PHE A 22 7.77 3.18 4.25
CA PHE A 22 6.52 3.83 4.65
C PHE A 22 5.91 3.11 5.84
N ARG A 23 5.83 3.79 6.98
CA ARG A 23 5.17 3.28 8.18
C ARG A 23 3.70 3.69 8.19
N VAL A 24 2.82 2.74 8.46
CA VAL A 24 1.37 2.88 8.53
C VAL A 24 0.90 2.40 9.90
N PRO A 25 1.17 3.15 10.98
CA PRO A 25 0.82 2.73 12.34
C PRO A 25 -0.70 2.84 12.54
N ALA A 26 -1.31 1.89 13.25
CA ALA A 26 -2.76 1.84 13.49
C ALA A 26 -3.09 1.95 14.98
N GLU A 27 -4.15 2.71 15.35
CA GLU A 27 -4.53 2.94 16.75
C GLU A 27 -4.92 1.66 17.49
N ASP A 28 -5.60 0.75 16.78
CA ASP A 28 -6.16 -0.46 17.34
C ASP A 28 -5.65 -1.69 16.56
N GLY A 29 -4.60 -2.33 17.10
CA GLY A 29 -4.03 -3.56 16.56
C GLY A 29 -2.81 -3.35 15.66
N PRO A 30 -2.52 -4.30 14.74
CA PRO A 30 -1.30 -4.23 13.96
C PRO A 30 -1.30 -3.08 12.95
N GLY A 31 -0.19 -2.34 12.92
CA GLY A 31 0.16 -1.45 11.82
C GLY A 31 0.86 -2.21 10.70
N ALA A 32 1.23 -1.49 9.65
CA ALA A 32 1.97 -2.04 8.52
C ALA A 32 3.21 -1.20 8.19
N VAL A 33 4.22 -1.85 7.62
CA VAL A 33 5.41 -1.20 7.06
C VAL A 33 5.58 -1.69 5.64
N VAL A 34 5.69 -0.75 4.71
CA VAL A 34 5.95 -1.00 3.29
C VAL A 34 7.39 -0.62 3.00
N ILE A 35 8.18 -1.57 2.50
CA ILE A 35 9.61 -1.40 2.23
C ILE A 35 9.81 -1.58 0.73
N TYR A 36 10.27 -0.54 0.05
CA TYR A 36 10.68 -0.62 -1.35
C TYR A 36 12.15 -1.06 -1.42
N ARG A 37 12.37 -2.31 -1.84
CA ARG A 37 13.71 -2.83 -2.11
C ARG A 37 14.19 -2.31 -3.46
N ASN A 38 15.30 -1.61 -3.43
CA ASN A 38 15.91 -0.97 -4.60
C ASN A 38 17.33 -1.47 -4.91
N LEU A 39 17.70 -2.65 -4.39
CA LEU A 39 18.99 -3.27 -4.67
C LEU A 39 19.05 -3.78 -6.11
N ASP A 40 20.15 -3.52 -6.80
CA ASP A 40 20.32 -3.98 -8.18
C ASP A 40 20.20 -5.51 -8.30
N GLY A 41 19.27 -5.95 -9.14
CA GLY A 41 18.94 -7.36 -9.34
C GLY A 41 17.99 -7.97 -8.30
N ASP A 42 17.54 -7.23 -7.29
CA ASP A 42 16.60 -7.65 -6.24
C ASP A 42 15.57 -6.56 -5.91
N TYR A 43 14.91 -6.05 -6.96
CA TYR A 43 13.85 -5.06 -6.82
C TYR A 43 12.55 -5.71 -6.32
N GLY A 44 11.89 -5.07 -5.36
CA GLY A 44 10.64 -5.59 -4.84
C GLY A 44 9.98 -4.69 -3.80
N THR A 45 8.85 -5.14 -3.27
CA THR A 45 8.19 -4.48 -2.15
C THR A 45 7.85 -5.49 -1.08
N ASP A 46 8.38 -5.30 0.12
CA ASP A 46 8.04 -6.11 1.28
C ASP A 46 7.02 -5.41 2.16
N TYR A 47 6.13 -6.22 2.73
CA TYR A 47 5.08 -5.78 3.62
C TYR A 47 5.22 -6.51 4.95
N LEU A 48 5.40 -5.74 6.01
CA LEU A 48 5.50 -6.24 7.38
C LEU A 48 4.29 -5.77 8.19
N LEU A 49 3.74 -6.61 9.06
CA LEU A 49 2.85 -6.19 10.14
C LEU A 49 3.65 -5.92 11.40
N THR A 50 3.35 -4.80 12.04
CA THR A 50 3.90 -4.42 13.34
C THR A 50 2.81 -4.49 14.38
N HIS A 51 3.06 -5.06 15.55
CA HIS A 51 2.12 -5.04 16.67
C HIS A 51 2.62 -4.09 17.75
N PRO A 52 1.74 -3.28 18.38
CA PRO A 52 2.15 -2.35 19.43
C PRO A 52 2.81 -3.06 20.63
N ASP A 53 2.39 -4.30 20.91
CA ASP A 53 2.93 -5.13 22.01
C ASP A 53 4.15 -5.97 21.63
N SER A 54 4.59 -5.95 20.36
CA SER A 54 5.69 -6.78 19.87
C SER A 54 6.80 -5.94 19.25
N SER A 55 8.02 -6.16 19.73
CA SER A 55 9.23 -5.62 19.10
C SER A 55 9.60 -6.28 17.76
N TYR A 56 8.86 -7.32 17.34
CA TYR A 56 9.09 -8.04 16.10
C TYR A 56 8.02 -7.73 15.07
N ALA A 57 8.46 -7.31 13.89
CA ALA A 57 7.61 -7.18 12.71
C ALA A 57 7.52 -8.55 11.99
N GLN A 58 6.32 -8.94 11.59
CA GLN A 58 6.09 -10.16 10.83
C GLN A 58 5.97 -9.83 9.35
N GLN A 59 6.81 -10.41 8.50
CA GLN A 59 6.62 -10.31 7.05
C GLN A 59 5.35 -11.07 6.65
N ILE A 60 4.41 -10.36 6.04
CA ILE A 60 3.12 -10.92 5.61
C ILE A 60 3.00 -11.04 4.11
N ALA A 61 3.77 -10.25 3.37
CA ALA A 61 3.85 -10.38 1.93
C ALA A 61 5.16 -9.83 1.37
N SER A 62 5.49 -10.30 0.17
CA SER A 62 6.49 -9.73 -0.71
C SER A 62 5.92 -9.65 -2.12
N TRP A 63 6.33 -8.62 -2.86
CA TRP A 63 5.98 -8.40 -4.25
C TRP A 63 7.27 -8.26 -5.08
N ASN A 64 7.61 -9.32 -5.82
CA ASN A 64 8.82 -9.40 -6.67
C ASN A 64 8.45 -9.61 -8.16
N GLY A 65 7.30 -9.10 -8.58
CA GLY A 65 6.65 -9.43 -9.86
C GLY A 65 5.38 -10.27 -9.65
N ASP A 66 5.36 -11.09 -8.60
CA ASP A 66 4.19 -11.83 -8.12
C ASP A 66 4.03 -11.63 -6.61
N PHE A 67 2.78 -11.70 -6.13
CA PHE A 67 2.47 -11.66 -4.70
C PHE A 67 2.79 -13.00 -4.05
N SER A 68 3.47 -12.96 -2.91
CA SER A 68 3.63 -14.12 -2.03
C SER A 68 3.32 -13.69 -0.60
N GLY A 69 2.32 -14.30 0.05
CA GLY A 69 1.91 -13.91 1.40
C GLY A 69 0.49 -14.32 1.77
N THR A 70 0.08 -14.01 3.00
CA THR A 70 -1.31 -14.22 3.47
C THR A 70 -2.23 -13.09 3.01
N GLY A 71 -1.69 -11.88 2.85
CA GLY A 71 -2.45 -10.67 2.54
C GLY A 71 -3.36 -10.22 3.66
N LEU A 72 -4.31 -9.36 3.32
CA LEU A 72 -5.31 -8.77 4.21
C LEU A 72 -6.72 -8.97 3.61
N THR A 73 -7.70 -9.14 4.50
CA THR A 73 -9.11 -8.98 4.15
C THR A 73 -9.44 -7.52 3.85
N TRP A 74 -10.56 -7.27 3.17
CA TRP A 74 -11.03 -5.89 2.96
C TRP A 74 -11.24 -5.17 4.29
N HIS A 75 -11.82 -5.85 5.29
CA HIS A 75 -12.07 -5.26 6.60
C HIS A 75 -10.78 -4.86 7.31
N GLU A 76 -9.77 -5.74 7.32
CA GLU A 76 -8.48 -5.44 7.95
C GLU A 76 -7.77 -4.27 7.28
N LEU A 77 -7.77 -4.24 5.95
CA LEU A 77 -7.19 -3.16 5.17
C LEU A 77 -7.84 -1.81 5.51
N ILE A 78 -9.17 -1.75 5.52
CA ILE A 78 -9.92 -0.53 5.83
C ILE A 78 -9.67 -0.09 7.27
N ARG A 79 -9.68 -1.03 8.22
CA ARG A 79 -9.42 -0.73 9.63
C ARG A 79 -8.03 -0.09 9.81
N ILE A 80 -7.00 -0.66 9.18
CA ILE A 80 -5.65 -0.10 9.26
C ILE A 80 -5.62 1.27 8.57
N ALA A 81 -6.21 1.43 7.39
CA ALA A 81 -6.20 2.71 6.67
C ALA A 81 -6.93 3.83 7.43
N ASP A 82 -8.08 3.55 8.03
CA ASP A 82 -8.98 4.53 8.67
C ASP A 82 -8.65 4.85 10.13
N SER A 83 -7.76 4.08 10.77
CA SER A 83 -7.42 4.26 12.20
C SER A 83 -5.96 4.66 12.39
N PRO A 84 -5.51 5.84 11.94
CA PRO A 84 -4.11 6.25 12.04
C PRO A 84 -3.70 6.52 13.49
N PHE A 85 -2.59 5.94 13.94
CA PHE A 85 -2.03 6.27 15.25
C PHE A 85 -1.24 7.57 15.18
N LEU A 86 -1.90 8.66 15.60
CA LEU A 86 -1.41 10.04 15.49
C LEU A 86 -0.18 10.34 16.36
N ALA A 87 0.13 9.48 17.34
CA ALA A 87 1.26 9.67 18.23
C ALA A 87 2.59 9.12 17.68
N ASP A 88 2.56 8.39 16.56
CA ASP A 88 3.73 7.76 15.95
C ASP A 88 4.05 8.36 14.58
N GLU A 89 5.31 8.28 14.18
CA GLU A 89 5.77 8.75 12.89
C GLU A 89 5.30 7.82 11.77
N GLY A 90 4.79 8.39 10.67
CA GLY A 90 4.30 7.60 9.55
C GLY A 90 3.30 8.32 8.67
N VAL A 91 2.77 7.59 7.71
CA VAL A 91 1.75 8.07 6.78
C VAL A 91 0.43 8.21 7.54
N GLN A 92 -0.05 9.44 7.69
CA GLN A 92 -1.29 9.75 8.41
C GLN A 92 -2.51 9.91 7.49
N ASP A 93 -2.29 10.29 6.23
CA ASP A 93 -3.36 10.49 5.25
C ASP A 93 -4.04 9.16 4.88
N THR A 94 -5.35 9.08 5.12
CA THR A 94 -6.15 7.86 4.93
C THR A 94 -6.12 7.34 3.49
N ALA A 95 -6.18 8.23 2.49
CA ALA A 95 -6.14 7.83 1.08
C ALA A 95 -4.80 7.21 0.70
N THR A 96 -3.70 7.83 1.13
CA THR A 96 -2.34 7.33 0.92
C THR A 96 -2.13 6.00 1.64
N ARG A 97 -2.57 5.88 2.90
CA ARG A 97 -2.50 4.61 3.66
C ARG A 97 -3.28 3.50 2.94
N PHE A 98 -4.50 3.80 2.48
CA PHE A 98 -5.33 2.85 1.74
C PHE A 98 -4.62 2.36 0.46
N LEU A 99 -4.06 3.27 -0.34
CA LEU A 99 -3.37 2.93 -1.59
C LEU A 99 -2.07 2.15 -1.35
N LEU A 100 -1.30 2.49 -0.30
CA LEU A 100 -0.10 1.75 0.09
C LEU A 100 -0.40 0.31 0.52
N LEU A 101 -1.56 0.07 1.12
CA LEU A 101 -1.98 -1.25 1.60
C LEU A 101 -2.79 -2.04 0.58
N LEU A 102 -3.31 -1.41 -0.47
CA LEU A 102 -4.11 -2.05 -1.51
C LEU A 102 -3.45 -3.31 -2.11
N PRO A 103 -2.12 -3.34 -2.36
CA PRO A 103 -1.47 -4.55 -2.85
C PRO A 103 -1.52 -5.73 -1.88
N LEU A 104 -1.89 -5.55 -0.61
CA LEU A 104 -2.08 -6.65 0.33
C LEU A 104 -3.47 -7.29 0.25
N LEU A 105 -4.43 -6.68 -0.45
CA LEU A 105 -5.81 -7.20 -0.51
C LEU A 105 -5.86 -8.56 -1.22
N THR A 106 -6.16 -9.62 -0.47
CA THR A 106 -6.34 -10.99 -0.97
C THR A 106 -7.77 -11.49 -0.78
N ASP A 107 -8.66 -10.64 -0.29
CA ASP A 107 -10.07 -10.97 -0.05
C ASP A 107 -10.82 -11.21 -1.37
N PRO A 108 -11.48 -12.37 -1.55
CA PRO A 108 -12.40 -12.56 -2.68
C PRO A 108 -13.74 -11.82 -2.49
N ASN A 109 -14.08 -11.38 -1.27
CA ASN A 109 -15.37 -10.76 -0.94
C ASN A 109 -15.26 -9.24 -0.79
N VAL A 110 -14.80 -8.57 -1.84
CA VAL A 110 -14.72 -7.11 -1.88
C VAL A 110 -16.12 -6.51 -2.06
N PRO A 111 -16.54 -5.52 -1.25
CA PRO A 111 -17.88 -4.93 -1.35
C PRO A 111 -18.03 -4.06 -2.61
N ASP A 112 -19.27 -3.87 -3.07
CA ASP A 112 -19.58 -3.02 -4.23
C ASP A 112 -19.11 -1.56 -4.07
N THR A 113 -18.93 -1.10 -2.83
CA THR A 113 -18.43 0.25 -2.51
C THR A 113 -16.92 0.42 -2.71
N ALA A 114 -16.18 -0.67 -2.98
CA ALA A 114 -14.73 -0.63 -3.12
C ALA A 114 -14.26 0.23 -4.29
N ALA A 115 -14.98 0.20 -5.42
CA ALA A 115 -14.65 1.02 -6.58
C ALA A 115 -14.76 2.51 -6.25
N ALA A 116 -15.87 2.93 -5.63
CA ALA A 116 -16.07 4.32 -5.22
C ALA A 116 -14.97 4.79 -4.25
N ARG A 117 -14.59 3.94 -3.29
CA ARG A 117 -13.52 4.26 -2.35
C ARG A 117 -12.15 4.37 -3.01
N LEU A 118 -11.85 3.50 -3.98
CA LEU A 118 -10.58 3.56 -4.72
C LEU A 118 -10.50 4.80 -5.61
N ILE A 119 -11.61 5.20 -6.23
CA ILE A 119 -11.71 6.44 -7.00
C ILE A 119 -11.46 7.65 -6.09
N ASP A 120 -12.11 7.69 -4.92
CA ASP A 120 -11.92 8.77 -3.94
C ASP A 120 -10.47 8.88 -3.48
N ALA A 121 -9.85 7.74 -3.13
CA ALA A 121 -8.45 7.70 -2.71
C ALA A 121 -7.49 8.14 -3.82
N LEU A 122 -7.68 7.65 -5.05
CA LEU A 122 -6.88 8.06 -6.21
C LEU A 122 -7.01 9.56 -6.48
N THR A 123 -8.24 10.09 -6.41
CA THR A 123 -8.51 11.52 -6.62
C THR A 123 -7.87 12.36 -5.51
N ALA A 124 -7.93 11.90 -4.26
CA ALA A 124 -7.33 12.58 -3.11
C ALA A 124 -5.80 12.68 -3.22
N VAL A 125 -5.13 11.68 -3.81
CA VAL A 125 -3.67 11.73 -4.07
C VAL A 125 -3.31 12.41 -5.38
N GLY A 126 -4.28 13.05 -6.05
CA GLY A 126 -4.05 13.91 -7.22
C GLY A 126 -4.30 13.27 -8.58
N ALA A 127 -4.85 12.04 -8.65
CA ALA A 127 -5.24 11.46 -9.93
C ALA A 127 -6.43 12.25 -10.53
N PRO A 128 -6.41 12.57 -11.84
CA PRO A 128 -7.56 13.19 -12.49
C PRO A 128 -8.78 12.27 -12.43
N GLN A 129 -9.98 12.82 -12.21
CA GLN A 129 -11.19 12.04 -11.96
C GLN A 129 -11.51 11.00 -13.06
N ASP A 130 -11.36 11.38 -14.33
CA ASP A 130 -11.57 10.47 -15.47
C ASP A 130 -10.57 9.29 -15.45
N THR A 131 -9.32 9.55 -15.04
CA THR A 131 -8.27 8.53 -14.96
C THR A 131 -8.40 7.68 -13.69
N ALA A 132 -8.83 8.28 -12.58
CA ALA A 132 -9.06 7.60 -11.31
C ALA A 132 -10.14 6.51 -11.45
N SER A 133 -11.21 6.81 -12.20
CA SER A 133 -12.30 5.88 -12.47
C SER A 133 -11.82 4.64 -13.24
N LEU A 134 -11.10 4.87 -14.34
CA LEU A 134 -10.53 3.78 -15.13
C LEU A 134 -9.49 2.99 -14.34
N ALA A 135 -8.57 3.66 -13.64
CA ALA A 135 -7.55 3.02 -12.83
C ALA A 135 -8.16 2.15 -11.71
N ALA A 136 -9.23 2.63 -11.06
CA ALA A 136 -9.91 1.87 -10.03
C ALA A 136 -10.49 0.54 -10.55
N GLU A 137 -11.15 0.57 -11.72
CA GLU A 137 -11.67 -0.64 -12.37
C GLU A 137 -10.55 -1.64 -12.70
N HIS A 138 -9.46 -1.16 -13.30
CA HIS A 138 -8.32 -2.00 -13.66
C HIS A 138 -7.64 -2.62 -12.43
N LEU A 139 -7.44 -1.84 -11.37
CA LEU A 139 -6.84 -2.30 -10.12
C LEU A 139 -7.72 -3.36 -9.44
N LEU A 140 -9.03 -3.12 -9.31
CA LEU A 140 -9.94 -4.09 -8.70
C LEU A 140 -10.04 -5.39 -9.51
N ALA A 141 -10.06 -5.31 -10.84
CA ALA A 141 -10.05 -6.49 -11.70
C ALA A 141 -8.75 -7.29 -11.53
N HIS A 142 -7.60 -6.61 -11.43
CA HIS A 142 -6.31 -7.24 -11.19
C HIS A 142 -6.26 -7.94 -9.83
N LEU A 143 -6.68 -7.25 -8.76
CA LEU A 143 -6.69 -7.79 -7.40
C LEU A 143 -7.65 -8.98 -7.26
N THR A 144 -8.85 -8.88 -7.82
CA THR A 144 -9.84 -9.98 -7.79
C THR A 144 -9.33 -11.22 -8.53
N ARG A 145 -8.65 -11.04 -9.67
CA ARG A 145 -8.04 -12.16 -10.40
C ARG A 145 -6.95 -12.82 -9.57
N ARG A 146 -6.13 -12.02 -8.89
CA ARG A 146 -5.05 -12.52 -8.02
C ARG A 146 -5.58 -13.36 -6.87
N SER A 147 -6.69 -12.96 -6.24
CA SER A 147 -7.29 -13.71 -5.12
C SER A 147 -7.91 -15.07 -5.51
N GLN A 148 -8.05 -15.37 -6.80
CA GLN A 148 -8.62 -16.62 -7.31
C GLN A 148 -7.57 -17.71 -7.59
N HIS A 149 -6.27 -17.38 -7.49
CA HIS A 149 -5.15 -18.27 -7.73
C HIS A 149 -4.52 -18.75 -6.42
#